data_AF-A0AA42NFY4-F1
#
_entry.id   AF-A0AA42NFY4-F1
#
_cell.length_a   1.000
_cell.length_b   1.000
_cell.length_c   1.000
_cell.angle_alpha   90.00
_cell.angle_beta   90.00
_cell.angle_gamma   90.00
#
_symmetry.space_group_name_H-M   'P 1'
#
loop_
_entity.id
_entity.type
_entity.pdbx_description
1 polymer ?
#
loop_
_entity_poly.entity_id
_entity_poly.type
_entity_poly.pdbx_seq_one_letter_code
_entity_poly.pdbx_strand_id
1 'polypeptide(L)'
;MPARRKWLVAAAVAFSAVGVFGVARLFGGAMGLPANAGDTLPRVDVSQLAAGDFMLVDSPSQRPEFERYLILRRHDGQLAAFLLYRRDGLTIMPDYQWYRFAYACHAFGPAPSPGAFPADAVIRCYDEEVPEFWRELWRWNLEGHALRPESYIPDMWGWAIAEEAGGFAVLGKPADVRQ
;
A
#
# COMPACT_ATOMS: atom_id res chain seq x y z
N MET A 1 13.07 -57.12 -21.15
CA MET A 1 13.44 -56.71 -19.76
C MET A 1 12.59 -57.50 -18.78
N PRO A 2 13.20 -58.21 -17.81
CA PRO A 2 12.46 -59.02 -16.85
C PRO A 2 11.55 -58.12 -16.00
N ALA A 3 10.31 -58.56 -15.76
CA ALA A 3 9.27 -57.79 -15.07
C ALA A 3 9.74 -57.19 -13.73
N ARG A 4 10.61 -57.91 -13.00
CA ARG A 4 11.22 -57.45 -11.74
C ARG A 4 12.02 -56.15 -11.87
N ARG A 5 12.77 -55.96 -12.97
CA ARG A 5 13.57 -54.74 -13.19
C ARG A 5 12.68 -53.52 -13.43
N LYS A 6 11.57 -53.69 -14.17
CA LYS A 6 10.61 -52.60 -14.41
C LYS A 6 9.93 -52.16 -13.12
N TRP A 7 9.59 -53.12 -12.26
CA TRP A 7 8.95 -52.85 -10.97
C TRP A 7 9.88 -52.10 -10.01
N LEU A 8 11.15 -52.51 -9.93
CA LEU A 8 12.15 -51.82 -9.10
C LEU A 8 12.40 -50.37 -9.58
N VAL A 9 12.47 -50.14 -10.90
CA VAL A 9 12.64 -48.79 -11.44
C VAL A 9 11.42 -47.92 -11.14
N ALA A 10 10.20 -48.43 -11.30
CA ALA A 10 8.97 -47.69 -10.99
C ALA A 10 8.90 -47.33 -9.50
N ALA A 11 9.25 -48.26 -8.61
CA ALA A 11 9.29 -48.00 -7.17
C ALA A 11 10.35 -46.93 -6.81
N ALA A 12 11.56 -47.02 -7.39
CA ALA A 12 12.61 -46.04 -7.15
C ALA A 12 12.22 -44.63 -7.62
N VAL A 13 11.57 -44.52 -8.78
CA VAL A 13 11.07 -43.24 -9.30
C VAL A 13 9.97 -42.68 -8.40
N ALA A 14 9.03 -43.52 -7.94
CA ALA A 14 7.96 -43.09 -7.04
C ALA A 14 8.51 -42.58 -5.70
N PHE A 15 9.46 -43.29 -5.08
CA PHE A 15 10.11 -42.83 -3.85
C PHE A 15 10.89 -41.54 -4.04
N SER A 16 11.60 -41.41 -5.17
CA SER A 16 12.33 -40.18 -5.50
C SER A 16 11.39 -39.00 -5.69
N ALA A 17 10.26 -39.20 -6.38
CA ALA A 17 9.24 -38.16 -6.57
C ALA A 17 8.64 -37.71 -5.23
N VAL A 18 8.26 -38.65 -4.35
CA VAL A 18 7.75 -38.33 -3.01
C VAL A 18 8.79 -37.54 -2.19
N GLY A 19 10.07 -37.93 -2.28
CA GLY A 19 11.17 -37.20 -1.64
C GLY A 19 11.28 -35.76 -2.14
N VAL A 20 11.31 -35.56 -3.47
CA VAL A 20 11.39 -34.23 -4.08
C VAL A 20 10.18 -33.36 -3.72
N PHE A 21 8.96 -33.90 -3.79
CA PHE A 21 7.75 -33.16 -3.43
C PHE A 21 7.71 -32.81 -1.93
N GLY A 22 8.14 -33.71 -1.05
CA GLY A 22 8.23 -33.44 0.38
C GLY A 22 9.20 -32.30 0.70
N VAL A 23 10.39 -32.34 0.08
CA VAL A 23 11.41 -31.29 0.23
C VAL A 23 10.92 -29.95 -0.34
N ALA A 24 10.33 -29.95 -1.54
CA ALA A 24 9.77 -28.74 -2.15
C ALA A 24 8.70 -28.08 -1.29
N ARG A 25 7.84 -28.87 -0.62
CA ARG A 25 6.81 -28.34 0.29
C ARG A 25 7.41 -27.69 1.54
N LEU A 26 8.46 -28.28 2.13
CA LEU A 26 9.17 -27.70 3.28
C LEU A 26 9.80 -26.35 2.92
N PHE A 27 10.52 -26.27 1.81
CA PHE A 27 11.12 -25.02 1.35
C PHE A 27 10.07 -23.98 0.94
N GLY A 28 8.98 -24.40 0.29
CA GLY A 28 7.87 -23.51 -0.05
C GLY A 28 7.19 -22.91 1.19
N GLY A 29 7.00 -23.71 2.24
CA GLY A 29 6.46 -23.23 3.52
C GLY A 29 7.41 -22.29 4.27
N ALA A 30 8.72 -22.56 4.21
CA ALA A 30 9.74 -21.72 4.85
C ALA A 30 9.92 -20.35 4.19
N MET A 31 9.49 -20.19 2.93
CA MET A 31 9.45 -18.90 2.22
C MET A 31 8.19 -18.08 2.53
N GLY A 32 7.24 -18.63 3.28
CA GLY A 32 6.07 -17.89 3.76
C GLY A 32 6.47 -16.85 4.82
N LEU A 33 5.62 -15.83 4.99
CA LEU A 33 5.75 -14.90 6.10
C LEU A 33 5.62 -15.66 7.44
N PRO A 34 6.42 -15.33 8.46
CA PRO A 34 6.29 -15.98 9.76
C PRO A 34 4.90 -15.68 10.36
N ALA A 35 4.40 -16.60 11.20
CA ALA A 35 3.04 -16.50 11.75
C ALA A 35 2.76 -15.19 12.53
N ASN A 36 3.81 -14.55 13.04
CA ASN A 36 3.78 -13.28 13.76
C ASN A 36 4.16 -12.06 12.91
N ALA A 37 4.27 -12.19 11.58
CA ALA A 37 4.60 -11.06 10.70
C ALA A 37 3.61 -9.90 10.82
N GLY A 38 2.35 -10.21 11.19
CA GLY A 38 1.30 -9.22 11.43
C GLY A 38 1.46 -8.44 12.74
N ASP A 39 2.15 -8.99 13.75
CA ASP A 39 2.21 -8.38 15.08
C ASP A 39 3.08 -7.12 15.09
N THR A 40 4.12 -7.13 14.26
CA THR A 40 5.05 -6.01 14.07
C THR A 40 4.55 -4.96 13.08
N LEU A 41 3.36 -5.14 12.51
CA LEU A 41 2.82 -4.15 11.58
C LEU A 41 2.49 -2.84 12.31
N PRO A 42 2.72 -1.70 11.64
CA PRO A 42 2.50 -0.42 12.25
C PRO A 42 1.02 -0.13 12.48
N ARG A 43 0.74 0.44 13.65
CA ARG A 43 -0.59 0.85 14.11
C ARG A 43 -0.68 2.36 14.15
N VAL A 44 -1.78 2.88 13.64
CA VAL A 44 -2.08 4.30 13.62
C VAL A 44 -3.42 4.52 14.31
N ASP A 45 -3.48 5.51 15.20
CA ASP A 45 -4.74 5.93 15.80
C ASP A 45 -5.59 6.66 14.76
N VAL A 46 -6.74 6.07 14.43
CA VAL A 46 -7.75 6.61 13.51
C VAL A 46 -9.08 6.89 14.23
N SER A 47 -9.07 6.94 15.57
CA SER A 47 -10.26 7.14 16.38
C SER A 47 -10.94 8.49 16.14
N GLN A 48 -10.15 9.49 15.77
CA GLN A 48 -10.63 10.84 15.44
C GLN A 48 -11.00 10.99 13.95
N LEU A 49 -10.72 9.99 13.12
CA LEU A 49 -10.90 10.10 11.68
C LEU A 49 -12.37 9.78 11.31
N ALA A 50 -13.19 10.82 11.18
CA ALA A 50 -14.59 10.70 10.81
C ALA A 50 -14.78 10.34 9.32
N ALA A 51 -15.97 9.92 8.91
CA ALA A 51 -16.26 9.73 7.49
C ALA A 51 -16.17 11.07 6.73
N GLY A 52 -15.44 11.08 5.62
CA GLY A 52 -15.11 12.31 4.89
C GLY A 52 -13.97 13.09 5.53
N ASP A 53 -13.08 12.44 6.27
CA ASP A 53 -11.95 13.06 6.97
C ASP A 53 -10.62 12.39 6.58
N PHE A 54 -9.52 13.15 6.57
CA PHE A 54 -8.19 12.64 6.25
C PHE A 54 -7.11 13.16 7.21
N MET A 55 -6.06 12.37 7.34
CA MET A 55 -4.86 12.70 8.10
C MET A 55 -3.59 12.29 7.34
N LEU A 56 -2.48 12.91 7.72
CA LEU A 56 -1.16 12.57 7.24
C LEU A 56 -0.35 12.01 8.40
N VAL A 57 0.23 10.83 8.23
CA VAL A 57 0.93 10.11 9.29
C VAL A 57 2.32 9.75 8.83
N ASP A 58 3.32 10.07 9.65
CA ASP A 58 4.71 9.78 9.30
C ASP A 58 4.96 8.28 9.34
N SER A 59 5.76 7.77 8.39
CA SER A 59 6.00 6.34 8.29
C SER A 59 6.73 5.85 9.54
N PRO A 60 6.22 4.82 10.24
CA PRO A 60 6.93 4.19 11.35
C PRO A 60 8.06 3.25 10.87
N SER A 61 8.39 3.27 9.57
CA SER A 61 9.54 2.56 9.01
C SER A 61 10.87 3.14 9.53
N GLN A 62 12.00 2.54 9.15
CA GLN A 62 13.34 3.06 9.52
C GLN A 62 13.69 4.38 8.81
N ARG A 63 12.80 4.92 7.97
CA ARG A 63 13.01 6.12 7.15
C ARG A 63 11.81 7.10 7.23
N PRO A 64 11.38 7.51 8.44
CA PRO A 64 10.26 8.45 8.61
C PRO A 64 10.47 9.79 7.89
N GLU A 65 11.72 10.18 7.68
CA GLU A 65 12.10 11.41 6.98
C GLU A 65 11.80 11.39 5.48
N PHE A 66 11.58 10.20 4.89
CA PHE A 66 11.35 10.00 3.46
C PHE A 66 9.96 9.49 3.11
N GLU A 67 9.22 8.97 4.07
CA GLU A 67 7.93 8.32 3.84
C GLU A 67 6.85 8.86 4.77
N ARG A 68 5.65 9.06 4.24
CA ARG A 68 4.44 9.28 5.03
C ARG A 68 3.25 8.60 4.39
N TYR A 69 2.19 8.42 5.15
CA TYR A 69 0.93 7.89 4.66
C TYR A 69 -0.12 9.01 4.61
N LEU A 70 -0.83 9.09 3.49
CA LEU A 70 -2.14 9.73 3.45
C LEU A 70 -3.17 8.69 3.84
N ILE A 71 -3.85 8.90 4.96
CA ILE A 71 -4.93 8.04 5.43
C ILE A 71 -6.21 8.84 5.37
N LEU A 72 -7.22 8.32 4.70
CA LEU A 72 -8.53 8.94 4.62
C LEU A 72 -9.62 7.92 4.96
N ARG A 73 -10.67 8.39 5.62
CA ARG A 73 -11.91 7.65 5.76
C ARG A 73 -12.91 8.25 4.80
N ARG A 74 -13.28 7.49 3.77
CA ARG A 74 -14.26 7.90 2.76
C ARG A 74 -15.63 8.13 3.39
N HIS A 75 -16.51 8.81 2.66
CA HIS A 75 -17.89 9.10 3.10
C HIS A 75 -18.75 7.84 3.31
N ASP A 76 -18.38 6.72 2.69
CA ASP A 76 -19.00 5.41 2.93
C ASP A 76 -18.39 4.67 4.15
N GLY A 77 -17.46 5.30 4.87
CA GLY A 77 -16.80 4.77 6.05
C GLY A 77 -15.56 3.92 5.76
N GLN A 78 -15.24 3.66 4.48
CA GLN A 78 -14.08 2.84 4.13
C GLN A 78 -12.76 3.60 4.35
N LEU A 79 -11.78 2.94 4.95
CA LEU A 79 -10.43 3.46 5.07
C LEU A 79 -9.64 3.20 3.79
N ALA A 80 -8.88 4.20 3.35
CA ALA A 80 -7.87 4.08 2.32
C ALA A 80 -6.56 4.67 2.84
N ALA A 81 -5.44 4.05 2.45
CA ALA A 81 -4.11 4.54 2.77
C ALA A 81 -3.26 4.56 1.50
N PHE A 82 -2.47 5.62 1.34
CA PHE A 82 -1.54 5.78 0.24
C PHE A 82 -0.15 6.11 0.76
N LEU A 83 0.86 5.39 0.30
CA LEU A 83 2.25 5.71 0.59
C LEU A 83 2.67 6.93 -0.24
N LEU A 84 3.22 7.92 0.44
CA LEU A 84 3.75 9.14 -0.13
C LEU A 84 5.24 9.25 0.19
N TYR A 85 6.01 9.76 -0.77
CA TYR A 85 7.38 10.16 -0.52
C TYR A 85 7.43 11.61 -0.04
N ARG A 86 8.35 11.91 0.86
CA ARG A 86 8.58 13.26 1.37
C ARG A 86 10.05 13.65 1.34
N ARG A 87 10.29 14.95 1.31
CA ARG A 87 11.61 15.57 1.52
C ARG A 87 11.41 16.85 2.30
N ASP A 88 12.18 17.04 3.37
CA ASP A 88 12.12 18.24 4.21
C ASP A 88 10.70 18.54 4.77
N GLY A 89 9.89 17.50 4.97
CA GLY A 89 8.51 17.63 5.46
C GLY A 89 7.43 17.75 4.40
N LEU A 90 7.80 17.91 3.14
CA LEU A 90 6.90 18.18 2.02
C LEU A 90 6.64 16.91 1.22
N THR A 91 5.42 16.73 0.72
CA THR A 91 5.08 15.59 -0.15
C THR A 91 5.70 15.79 -1.52
N ILE A 92 6.45 14.81 -2.00
CA ILE A 92 7.09 14.89 -3.30
C ILE A 92 6.16 14.39 -4.39
N MET A 93 5.97 15.22 -5.40
CA MET A 93 5.10 14.95 -6.53
C MET A 93 5.84 14.17 -7.62
N PRO A 94 5.22 13.13 -8.20
CA PRO A 94 5.83 12.34 -9.27
C PRO A 94 5.94 13.14 -10.57
N ASP A 95 7.03 12.98 -11.33
CA ASP A 95 6.92 13.23 -12.77
C ASP A 95 6.34 11.99 -13.49
N TYR A 96 7.03 10.87 -13.49
CA TYR A 96 6.70 9.64 -14.22
C TYR A 96 6.42 8.48 -13.27
N GLN A 97 7.12 8.42 -12.13
CA GLN A 97 6.92 7.42 -11.08
C GLN A 97 7.02 8.12 -9.71
N TRP A 98 6.39 7.56 -8.68
CA TRP A 98 6.40 8.15 -7.33
C TRP A 98 7.80 8.33 -6.73
N TYR A 99 8.80 7.55 -7.18
CA TYR A 99 10.20 7.70 -6.76
C TYR A 99 11.01 8.71 -7.61
N ARG A 100 10.42 9.29 -8.66
CA ARG A 100 11.07 10.28 -9.55
C ARG A 100 10.40 11.64 -9.37
N PHE A 101 11.18 12.60 -8.89
CA PHE A 101 10.68 13.76 -8.16
C PHE A 101 10.66 15.02 -9.02
N ALA A 102 9.53 15.72 -9.04
CA ALA A 102 9.34 16.95 -9.81
C ALA A 102 9.19 18.21 -8.94
N TYR A 103 8.46 18.10 -7.82
CA TYR A 103 8.05 19.23 -6.99
C TYR A 103 7.81 18.80 -5.56
N ALA A 104 8.01 19.70 -4.61
CA ALA A 104 7.77 19.48 -3.18
C ALA A 104 6.53 20.28 -2.75
N CYS A 105 5.44 19.56 -2.44
CA CYS A 105 4.14 20.12 -2.10
C CYS A 105 3.96 20.28 -0.59
N HIS A 106 3.56 21.47 -0.15
CA HIS A 106 3.29 21.79 1.25
C HIS A 106 1.88 21.33 1.66
N ALA A 107 0.90 21.53 0.78
CA ALA A 107 -0.49 21.20 1.01
C ALA A 107 -0.95 20.12 0.04
N PHE A 108 -0.78 18.85 0.42
CA PHE A 108 -1.19 17.70 -0.38
C PHE A 108 -2.27 16.87 0.32
N GLY A 109 -3.34 16.54 -0.39
CA GLY A 109 -4.44 15.72 0.13
C GLY A 109 -5.73 15.94 -0.66
N PRO A 110 -6.89 15.46 -0.15
CA PRO A 110 -8.20 15.79 -0.69
C PRO A 110 -8.68 17.20 -0.28
N ALA A 111 -8.02 17.85 0.69
CA ALA A 111 -8.19 19.25 1.04
C ALA A 111 -6.81 19.91 1.34
N PRO A 112 -6.73 21.26 1.44
CA PRO A 112 -5.47 21.97 1.72
C PRO A 112 -4.83 21.64 3.07
N SER A 113 -5.62 21.15 4.03
CA SER A 113 -5.17 20.79 5.38
C SER A 113 -5.89 19.51 5.85
N PRO A 114 -5.25 18.67 6.69
CA PRO A 114 -5.92 17.54 7.33
C PRO A 114 -7.25 17.94 7.95
N GLY A 115 -8.25 17.07 7.84
CA GLY A 115 -9.62 17.39 8.21
C GLY A 115 -10.65 16.97 7.16
N ALA A 116 -11.84 17.55 7.28
CA ALA A 116 -12.97 17.21 6.44
C ALA A 116 -12.74 17.54 4.95
N PHE A 117 -13.27 16.70 4.07
CA PHE A 117 -13.26 16.87 2.62
C PHE A 117 -14.63 16.48 2.00
N PRO A 118 -15.05 17.09 0.89
CA PRO A 118 -16.31 16.77 0.22
C PRO A 118 -16.27 15.40 -0.48
N ALA A 119 -17.41 14.77 -0.73
CA ALA A 119 -17.46 13.41 -1.30
C ALA A 119 -16.86 13.27 -2.71
N ASP A 120 -16.82 14.37 -3.46
CA ASP A 120 -16.23 14.49 -4.80
C ASP A 120 -14.83 15.12 -4.78
N ALA A 121 -14.17 15.15 -3.61
CA ALA A 121 -12.84 15.71 -3.47
C ALA A 121 -11.83 15.02 -4.39
N VAL A 122 -10.86 15.82 -4.85
CA VAL A 122 -9.74 15.36 -5.66
C VAL A 122 -8.48 15.48 -4.82
N ILE A 123 -7.72 14.39 -4.75
CA ILE A 123 -6.40 14.41 -4.14
C ILE A 123 -5.46 15.17 -5.09
N ARG A 124 -4.82 16.23 -4.58
CA ARG A 124 -3.93 17.09 -5.37
C ARG A 124 -2.96 17.88 -4.49
N CYS A 125 -2.03 18.58 -5.15
CA CYS A 125 -1.29 19.66 -4.53
C CYS A 125 -2.08 20.97 -4.56
N TYR A 126 -2.14 21.67 -3.43
CA TYR A 126 -2.86 22.94 -3.24
C TYR A 126 -1.94 24.16 -3.23
N ASP A 127 -0.62 23.97 -3.35
CA ASP A 127 0.34 25.06 -3.43
C ASP A 127 0.04 25.98 -4.63
N GLU A 128 0.03 27.29 -4.40
CA GLU A 128 -0.33 28.29 -5.42
C GLU A 128 0.70 28.36 -6.56
N GLU A 129 1.96 28.06 -6.25
CA GLU A 129 3.11 28.15 -7.16
C GLU A 129 3.24 26.96 -8.11
N VAL A 130 2.37 25.94 -8.01
CA VAL A 130 2.40 24.79 -8.93
C VAL A 130 2.06 25.26 -10.34
N PRO A 131 2.93 25.04 -11.34
CA PRO A 131 2.65 25.38 -12.73
C PRO A 131 1.34 24.72 -13.22
N GLU A 132 0.55 25.45 -14.02
CA GLU A 132 -0.78 25.00 -14.48
C GLU A 132 -0.76 23.60 -15.11
N PHE A 133 0.26 23.33 -15.94
CA PHE A 133 0.48 22.02 -16.53
C PHE A 133 0.52 20.89 -15.49
N TRP A 134 1.28 21.07 -14.40
CA TRP A 134 1.38 20.07 -13.34
C TRP A 134 0.12 19.99 -12.49
N ARG A 135 -0.52 21.13 -12.24
CA ARG A 135 -1.77 21.20 -11.47
C ARG A 135 -2.89 20.38 -12.10
N GLU A 136 -2.94 20.33 -13.43
CA GLU A 136 -3.90 19.54 -14.17
C GLU A 136 -3.58 18.04 -14.22
N LEU A 137 -2.29 17.68 -14.16
CA LEU A 137 -1.82 16.30 -14.18
C LEU A 137 -1.86 15.62 -12.81
N TRP A 138 -1.52 16.34 -11.74
CA TRP A 138 -1.46 15.83 -10.37
C TRP A 138 -2.82 15.84 -9.69
N ARG A 139 -3.72 15.01 -10.22
CA ARG A 139 -5.09 14.89 -9.75
C ARG A 139 -5.47 13.41 -9.68
N TRP A 140 -5.86 12.96 -8.51
CA TRP A 140 -6.32 11.60 -8.27
C TRP A 140 -7.71 11.62 -7.62
N ASN A 141 -8.52 10.60 -7.89
CA ASN A 141 -9.74 10.37 -7.11
C ASN A 141 -9.42 9.83 -5.71
N LEU A 142 -10.45 9.62 -4.88
CA LEU A 142 -10.29 9.13 -3.51
C LEU A 142 -9.85 7.66 -3.43
N GLU A 143 -9.93 6.92 -4.54
CA GLU A 143 -9.40 5.57 -4.71
C GLU A 143 -7.92 5.57 -5.13
N GLY A 144 -7.34 6.75 -5.40
CA GLY A 144 -5.95 6.90 -5.81
C GLY A 144 -5.71 6.72 -7.31
N HIS A 145 -6.75 6.61 -8.13
CA HIS A 145 -6.62 6.56 -9.58
C HIS A 145 -6.37 7.95 -10.17
N ALA A 146 -5.42 8.05 -11.09
CA ALA A 146 -5.13 9.29 -11.81
C ALA A 146 -6.35 9.69 -12.65
N LEU A 147 -6.77 10.96 -12.56
CA LEU A 147 -7.94 11.47 -13.28
C LEU A 147 -7.66 11.73 -14.77
N ARG A 148 -6.39 11.74 -15.18
CA ARG A 148 -5.95 11.80 -16.57
C ARG A 148 -5.16 10.53 -16.90
N PRO A 149 -5.82 9.37 -17.09
CA PRO A 149 -5.13 8.10 -17.32
C PRO A 149 -4.35 8.07 -18.64
N GLU A 150 -4.65 8.96 -19.58
CA GLU A 150 -3.87 9.19 -20.80
C GLU A 150 -2.55 9.92 -20.55
N SER A 151 -2.39 10.52 -19.37
CA SER A 151 -1.12 11.10 -18.94
C SER A 151 -0.17 10.03 -18.42
N TYR A 152 1.11 10.37 -18.33
CA TYR A 152 2.14 9.50 -17.78
C TYR A 152 2.18 9.51 -16.24
N ILE A 153 1.25 10.20 -15.58
CA ILE A 153 1.17 10.24 -14.13
C ILE A 153 0.60 8.90 -13.63
N PRO A 154 1.30 8.19 -12.72
CA PRO A 154 0.82 6.93 -12.19
C PRO A 154 -0.31 7.13 -11.18
N ASP A 155 -1.09 6.08 -10.97
CA ASP A 155 -1.95 5.95 -9.80
C ASP A 155 -1.13 6.07 -8.50
N MET A 156 -1.80 6.45 -7.42
CA MET A 156 -1.21 6.49 -6.08
C MET A 156 -0.82 5.09 -5.63
N TRP A 157 0.27 4.98 -4.87
CA TRP A 157 0.68 3.71 -4.30
C TRP A 157 -0.23 3.34 -3.12
N GLY A 158 -1.31 2.60 -3.40
CA GLY A 158 -2.22 2.08 -2.39
C GLY A 158 -1.50 1.19 -1.38
N TRP A 159 -1.76 1.42 -0.10
CA TRP A 159 -1.25 0.63 1.01
C TRP A 159 -2.41 -0.07 1.71
N ALA A 160 -2.25 -1.37 2.00
CA ALA A 160 -3.29 -2.11 2.70
C ALA A 160 -3.51 -1.50 4.10
N ILE A 161 -4.76 -1.35 4.50
CA ILE A 161 -5.14 -0.82 5.80
C ILE A 161 -6.38 -1.55 6.31
N ALA A 162 -6.39 -1.91 7.58
CA ALA A 162 -7.52 -2.55 8.25
C ALA A 162 -7.75 -1.94 9.63
N GLU A 163 -9.00 -1.62 9.96
CA GLU A 163 -9.38 -1.13 11.28
C GLU A 163 -9.36 -2.28 12.31
N GLU A 164 -8.84 -2.01 13.50
CA GLU A 164 -8.80 -2.90 14.67
C GLU A 164 -9.59 -2.29 15.83
N ALA A 165 -9.94 -3.13 16.81
CA ALA A 165 -10.64 -2.69 18.00
C ALA A 165 -9.85 -1.58 18.73
N GLY A 166 -10.58 -0.63 19.33
CA GLY A 166 -9.98 0.50 20.06
C GLY A 166 -9.63 1.72 19.21
N GLY A 167 -10.06 1.78 17.94
CA GLY A 167 -9.88 2.95 17.08
C GLY A 167 -8.52 3.01 16.38
N PHE A 168 -7.80 1.90 16.30
CA PHE A 168 -6.54 1.81 15.57
C PHE A 168 -6.74 1.22 14.17
N ALA A 169 -5.85 1.56 13.26
CA ALA A 169 -5.74 0.89 11.97
C ALA A 169 -4.33 0.33 11.78
N VAL A 170 -4.25 -0.86 11.19
CA VAL A 170 -2.99 -1.54 10.88
C VAL A 170 -2.64 -1.32 9.42
N LEU A 171 -1.49 -0.72 9.18
CA LEU A 171 -0.93 -0.54 7.84
C LEU A 171 -0.23 -1.84 7.39
N GLY A 172 -0.42 -2.23 6.13
CA GLY A 172 0.11 -3.46 5.54
C GLY A 172 -0.77 -4.70 5.76
N LYS A 173 -1.92 -4.56 6.44
CA LYS A 173 -2.87 -5.65 6.67
C LYS A 173 -4.05 -5.55 5.68
N PRO A 174 -4.33 -6.59 4.87
CA PRO A 174 -5.52 -6.63 4.02
C PRO A 174 -6.80 -6.61 4.86
N ALA A 175 -7.85 -5.91 4.39
CA ALA A 175 -9.11 -5.73 5.11
C ALA A 175 -9.93 -7.02 5.31
N ASP A 176 -9.64 -8.08 4.56
CA ASP A 176 -10.30 -9.38 4.60
C ASP A 176 -9.72 -10.34 5.66
N VAL A 177 -8.59 -10.00 6.29
CA VAL A 177 -7.99 -10.79 7.37
C VAL A 177 -8.61 -10.41 8.72
N ARG A 178 -9.86 -10.86 8.95
CA ARG A 178 -10.47 -10.87 10.29
C ARG A 178 -9.89 -12.05 11.07
N GLN A 179 -9.29 -11.76 12.23
CA GLN A 179 -8.95 -12.77 13.23
C GLN A 179 -10.19 -13.15 14.04
#